data_AF-A0A965U4Z4-F1
#
_entry.id   AF-A0A965U4Z4-F1
#
_cell.length_a   1.000
_cell.length_b   1.000
_cell.length_c   1.000
_cell.angle_alpha   90.00
_cell.angle_beta   90.00
_cell.angle_gamma   90.00
#
_symmetry.space_group_name_H-M   'P 1'
#
loop_
_entity.id
_entity.type
_entity.pdbx_description
1 polymer ?
#
loop_
_entity_poly.entity_id
_entity_poly.type
_entity_poly.pdbx_seq_one_letter_code
_entity_poly.pdbx_strand_id
1 'polypeptide(L)'
;VDGLPVKGLPCASTAIVQGDGKSFLIAAASVIAKVTRDRHMCMLHELYPCYGFNAHKGYGVSEHLAALFRHGSCPEHRHTFRPVQDVDQCLPGFEW
;
A
#
# COMPACT_ATOMS: atom_id res chain seq x y z
N VAL A 1 -17.78 -8.07 -7.20
CA VAL A 1 -16.60 -7.71 -6.38
C VAL A 1 -15.39 -8.33 -7.03
N ASP A 2 -14.30 -7.58 -7.17
CA ASP A 2 -13.07 -8.12 -7.76
C ASP A 2 -12.39 -9.12 -6.82
N GLY A 3 -11.86 -10.21 -7.36
CA GLY A 3 -11.08 -11.21 -6.64
C GLY A 3 -11.91 -12.30 -5.96
N LEU A 4 -11.51 -12.67 -4.74
CA LEU A 4 -12.11 -13.75 -3.95
C LEU A 4 -13.36 -13.29 -3.18
N PRO A 5 -14.23 -14.22 -2.72
CA PRO A 5 -15.39 -13.88 -1.90
C PRO A 5 -15.05 -13.06 -0.65
N VAL A 6 -15.70 -11.90 -0.51
CA VAL A 6 -15.56 -11.02 0.64
C VAL A 6 -16.77 -11.22 1.57
N LYS A 7 -16.50 -11.53 2.83
CA LYS A 7 -17.53 -11.69 3.86
C LYS A 7 -17.92 -10.32 4.45
N GLY A 8 -19.15 -10.19 4.93
CA GLY A 8 -19.60 -9.01 5.69
C GLY A 8 -20.00 -7.80 4.84
N LEU A 9 -20.20 -7.96 3.52
CA LEU A 9 -20.74 -6.89 2.69
C LEU A 9 -22.23 -6.65 3.04
N PRO A 10 -22.69 -5.38 3.01
CA PRO A 10 -24.06 -5.02 3.39
C PRO A 10 -25.12 -5.48 2.38
N CYS A 11 -24.70 -6.09 1.27
CA CYS A 11 -25.57 -6.56 0.21
C CYS A 11 -25.05 -7.88 -0.37
N ALA A 12 -25.95 -8.60 -1.06
CA ALA A 12 -25.57 -9.77 -1.83
C ALA A 12 -24.50 -9.41 -2.86
N SER A 13 -23.47 -10.26 -2.99
CA SER A 13 -22.35 -9.99 -3.88
C SER A 13 -21.86 -11.27 -4.57
N THR A 14 -21.39 -11.10 -5.80
CA THR A 14 -20.71 -12.13 -6.57
C THR A 14 -19.24 -11.75 -6.71
N ALA A 15 -18.34 -12.68 -6.37
CA ALA A 15 -16.91 -12.52 -6.56
C ALA A 15 -16.51 -12.91 -7.99
N ILE A 16 -15.69 -12.09 -8.64
CA ILE A 16 -15.22 -12.30 -10.00
C ILE A 16 -13.70 -12.17 -9.99
N VAL A 17 -12.99 -13.28 -10.21
CA VAL A 17 -11.53 -13.27 -10.33
C VAL A 17 -11.13 -12.48 -11.57
N GLN A 18 -10.24 -11.49 -11.40
CA GLN A 18 -9.88 -10.50 -12.43
C GLN A 18 -11.13 -9.79 -12.97
N GLY A 19 -11.97 -9.31 -12.04
CA GLY A 19 -13.26 -8.72 -12.35
C GLY A 19 -13.15 -7.36 -13.01
N ASP A 20 -12.04 -6.64 -12.79
CA ASP A 20 -11.71 -5.40 -13.47
C ASP A 20 -11.58 -5.58 -15.00
N GLY A 21 -11.05 -6.72 -15.46
CA GLY A 21 -11.00 -7.08 -16.88
C GLY A 21 -12.33 -7.59 -17.46
N LYS A 22 -13.36 -7.81 -16.64
CA LYS A 22 -14.61 -8.51 -17.02
C LYS A 22 -15.88 -7.70 -16.76
N SER A 23 -15.81 -6.65 -15.95
CA SER A 23 -16.96 -5.84 -15.57
C SER A 23 -16.61 -4.36 -15.57
N PHE A 24 -17.36 -3.58 -16.34
CA PHE A 24 -17.18 -2.13 -16.42
C PHE A 24 -17.31 -1.43 -15.06
N LEU A 25 -18.24 -1.88 -14.21
CA LEU A 25 -18.43 -1.28 -12.88
C LEU A 25 -17.24 -1.57 -11.95
N ILE A 26 -16.66 -2.77 -12.05
CA ILE A 26 -15.47 -3.14 -11.27
C ILE A 26 -14.26 -2.32 -11.77
N ALA A 27 -14.09 -2.18 -13.09
CA ALA A 27 -13.04 -1.35 -13.68
C ALA A 27 -13.17 0.12 -13.26
N ALA A 28 -14.37 0.70 -13.31
CA ALA A 28 -14.60 2.07 -12.88
C ALA A 28 -14.24 2.26 -11.39
N ALA A 29 -14.64 1.31 -10.54
CA ALA A 29 -14.30 1.33 -9.12
C ALA A 29 -12.77 1.23 -8.88
N SER A 30 -12.05 0.38 -9.63
CA SER A 30 -10.60 0.23 -9.48
C SER A 30 -9.85 1.51 -9.88
N VAL A 31 -10.30 2.21 -10.93
CA VAL A 31 -9.75 3.51 -11.33
C VAL A 31 -9.95 4.55 -10.22
N ILE A 32 -11.16 4.67 -9.67
CA ILE A 32 -11.45 5.62 -8.58
C ILE A 32 -10.56 5.32 -7.37
N ALA A 33 -10.46 4.04 -6.97
CA ALA A 33 -9.64 3.62 -5.84
C ALA A 33 -8.15 3.95 -6.05
N LYS A 34 -7.61 3.62 -7.23
CA LYS A 34 -6.19 3.84 -7.56
C LYS A 34 -5.85 5.33 -7.60
N VAL A 35 -6.63 6.14 -8.31
CA VAL A 35 -6.38 7.59 -8.43
C VAL A 35 -6.46 8.28 -7.07
N THR A 36 -7.44 7.89 -6.26
CA THR A 36 -7.59 8.42 -4.89
C THR A 36 -6.40 8.05 -4.02
N ARG A 37 -5.98 6.78 -4.04
CA ARG A 37 -4.81 6.32 -3.28
C ARG A 37 -3.54 7.04 -3.71
N ASP A 38 -3.33 7.22 -5.00
CA ASP A 38 -2.11 7.84 -5.51
C ASP A 38 -1.97 9.32 -5.11
N ARG A 39 -3.10 10.06 -5.06
CA ARG A 39 -3.14 11.42 -4.51
C ARG A 39 -2.83 11.42 -3.02
N HIS A 40 -3.38 10.48 -2.26
CA HIS A 40 -3.08 10.33 -0.84
C HIS A 40 -1.59 10.07 -0.59
N MET A 41 -0.95 9.20 -1.38
CA MET A 41 0.50 8.97 -1.27
C MET A 41 1.33 10.22 -1.60
N CYS A 42 0.85 11.11 -2.47
CA CYS A 42 1.51 12.41 -2.69
C CYS A 42 1.39 13.32 -1.47
N MET A 43 0.22 13.37 -0.81
CA MET A 43 0.07 14.12 0.45
C MET A 43 0.96 13.54 1.56
N LEU A 44 1.06 12.21 1.66
CA LEU A 44 1.98 11.58 2.61
C LEU A 44 3.45 11.91 2.33
N HIS A 45 3.83 12.12 1.07
CA HIS A 45 5.18 12.58 0.74
C HIS A 45 5.44 14.00 1.23
N GLU A 46 4.45 14.89 1.22
CA GLU A 46 4.61 16.24 1.80
C GLU A 46 4.84 16.17 3.32
N LEU A 47 4.17 15.24 4.00
CA LEU A 47 4.35 15.02 5.45
C LEU A 47 5.65 14.29 5.79
N TYR A 48 6.04 13.32 4.96
CA TYR A 48 7.20 12.47 5.17
C TYR A 48 8.08 12.38 3.91
N PRO A 49 8.78 13.48 3.55
CA PRO A 49 9.48 13.59 2.27
C PRO A 49 10.61 12.57 2.09
N CYS A 50 11.23 12.14 3.20
CA CYS A 50 12.34 11.18 3.19
C CYS A 50 11.98 9.81 2.60
N TYR A 51 10.70 9.39 2.64
CA TYR A 51 10.28 8.07 2.16
C TYR A 51 9.92 8.02 0.67
N GLY A 52 9.84 9.13 -0.07
CA GLY A 52 9.56 9.07 -1.51
C GLY A 52 8.18 8.56 -1.93
N PHE A 53 7.17 8.64 -1.05
CA PHE A 53 5.82 8.08 -1.30
C PHE A 53 5.16 8.55 -2.60
N ASN A 54 5.48 9.74 -3.10
CA ASN A 54 4.98 10.25 -4.38
C ASN A 54 5.43 9.41 -5.59
N ALA A 55 6.57 8.73 -5.51
CA ALA A 55 7.10 7.91 -6.61
C ALA A 55 6.57 6.48 -6.55
N HIS A 56 6.86 5.74 -5.48
CA HIS A 56 6.56 4.31 -5.37
C HIS A 56 5.28 4.00 -4.59
N LYS A 57 4.52 5.01 -4.14
CA LYS A 57 3.17 4.82 -3.55
C LYS A 57 3.15 3.85 -2.35
N GLY A 58 4.24 3.80 -1.60
CA GLY A 58 4.40 2.92 -0.44
C GLY A 58 4.76 1.46 -0.75
N TYR A 59 4.94 1.08 -2.03
CA TYR A 59 5.47 -0.26 -2.35
C TYR A 59 6.91 -0.39 -1.86
N GLY A 60 7.29 -1.59 -1.42
CA GLY A 60 8.63 -1.92 -0.89
C GLY A 60 9.68 -2.08 -1.97
N VAL A 61 9.88 -1.04 -2.79
CA VAL A 61 11.01 -0.96 -3.74
C VAL A 61 12.31 -0.64 -2.99
N SER A 62 13.45 -0.85 -3.63
CA SER A 62 14.79 -0.61 -3.06
C SER A 62 14.94 0.74 -2.38
N GLU A 63 14.45 1.80 -3.03
CA GLU A 63 14.52 3.18 -2.57
C GLU A 63 13.73 3.39 -1.29
N HIS A 64 12.54 2.79 -1.22
CA HIS A 64 11.68 2.88 -0.04
C HIS A 64 12.26 2.10 1.13
N LEU A 65 12.77 0.90 0.88
CA LEU A 65 13.43 0.09 1.90
C LEU A 65 14.66 0.80 2.45
N ALA A 66 15.50 1.40 1.59
CA ALA A 66 16.65 2.17 2.02
C ALA A 66 16.25 3.38 2.89
N ALA A 67 15.19 4.10 2.52
CA ALA A 67 14.65 5.18 3.33
C ALA A 67 14.12 4.69 4.69
N LEU A 68 13.40 3.57 4.69
CA LEU A 68 12.86 2.92 5.90
C LEU A 68 13.98 2.53 6.86
N PHE A 69 15.06 1.89 6.39
CA PHE A 69 16.18 1.51 7.26
C PHE A 69 16.97 2.72 7.75
N ARG A 70 17.08 3.78 6.95
CA ARG A 70 17.81 4.99 7.33
C ARG A 70 17.04 5.86 8.32
N HIS A 71 15.73 5.96 8.18
CA HIS A 71 14.91 6.92 8.92
C HIS A 71 13.98 6.28 9.96
N GLY A 72 13.91 4.95 10.00
CA GLY A 72 12.92 4.20 10.78
C GLY A 72 11.57 4.17 10.07
N SER A 73 10.57 3.56 10.73
CA SER A 73 9.19 3.59 10.25
C SER A 73 8.47 4.88 10.65
N CYS A 74 7.36 5.17 9.98
CA CYS A 74 6.44 6.26 10.32
C CYS A 74 5.03 5.71 10.57
N PRO A 75 4.09 6.49 11.14
CA PRO A 75 2.75 6.00 11.50
C PRO A 75 1.93 5.39 10.35
N GLU A 76 2.23 5.78 9.11
CA GLU A 76 1.55 5.26 7.90
C GLU A 76 2.09 3.91 7.44
N HIS A 77 3.20 3.46 7.99
CA HIS A 77 3.75 2.14 7.68
C HIS A 77 2.89 1.04 8.31
N ARG A 78 2.83 -0.09 7.60
CA ARG A 78 2.17 -1.28 8.12
C ARG A 78 3.12 -2.01 9.05
N HIS A 79 3.04 -1.73 10.34
CA HIS A 79 3.87 -2.34 11.38
C HIS A 79 3.71 -3.86 11.54
N THR A 80 2.81 -4.51 10.80
CA THR A 80 2.72 -5.97 10.72
C THR A 80 3.51 -6.57 9.56
N PHE A 81 4.03 -5.73 8.65
CA PHE A 81 4.78 -6.18 7.47
C PHE A 81 6.23 -6.32 7.86
N ARG A 82 6.83 -7.46 7.51
CA ARG A 82 8.15 -7.87 7.99
C ARG A 82 9.24 -6.80 7.89
N PRO A 83 9.46 -6.12 6.74
CA PRO A 83 10.53 -5.12 6.67
C PRO A 83 10.35 -3.98 7.69
N VAL A 84 9.10 -3.59 7.98
CA VAL A 84 8.77 -2.56 8.96
C VAL A 84 8.98 -3.08 10.38
N GLN A 85 8.48 -4.29 10.68
CA GLN A 85 8.71 -4.96 11.97
C GLN A 85 10.20 -5.08 12.31
N ASP A 86 11.02 -5.44 11.32
CA ASP A 86 12.44 -5.65 11.51
C ASP A 86 13.13 -4.33 11.95
N VAL A 87 12.73 -3.19 11.38
CA VAL A 87 13.27 -1.86 11.77
C VAL A 87 12.72 -1.40 13.12
N ASP A 88 11.43 -1.66 13.39
CA ASP A 88 10.80 -1.32 14.67
C ASP A 88 11.39 -2.10 15.85
N GLN A 89 11.83 -3.34 15.60
CA GLN A 89 12.43 -4.22 16.61
C GLN A 89 13.95 -4.08 16.71
N CYS A 90 14.56 -3.19 15.90
CA CYS A 90 16.01 -3.01 15.83
C CYS A 90 16.79 -4.33 15.63
N LEU A 91 16.28 -5.25 14.80
CA LEU A 91 16.91 -6.55 14.60
C LEU A 91 18.29 -6.40 13.90
N PRO A 92 19.35 -7.07 14.41
CA PRO A 92 20.68 -6.99 13.81
C PRO A 92 20.70 -7.63 12.40
N GLY A 93 21.45 -7.04 11.47
CA GLY A 93 21.55 -7.49 10.08
C GLY A 93 20.93 -6.56 9.02
N PHE A 94 20.43 -5.39 9.42
CA PHE A 94 19.94 -4.33 8.55
C PHE A 94 20.84 -3.07 8.57
N GLU A 95 22.14 -3.27 8.71
CA GLU A 95 23.14 -2.21 8.58
C GLU A 95 23.52 -2.07 7.10
N TRP A 96 23.23 -0.91 6.50
CA TRP A 96 23.59 -0.57 5.12
C TRP A 96 24.72 0.47 5.09
#